data_AF-A0A8H3KZ33-F1
#
_entry.id   AF-A0A8H3KZ33-F1
#
_cell.length_a   1.000
_cell.length_b   1.000
_cell.length_c   1.000
_cell.angle_alpha   90.00
_cell.angle_beta   90.00
_cell.angle_gamma   90.00
#
_symmetry.space_group_name_H-M   'P 1'
#
loop_
_entity.id
_entity.type
_entity.pdbx_description
1 polymer ?
#
loop_
_entity_poly.entity_id
_entity_poly.type
_entity_poly.pdbx_seq_one_letter_code
_entity_poly.pdbx_strand_id
1 'polypeptide(L)'
;MRYPDIIKILDSANKLSLQELVTYIQFYLIENETNWFKQNFNLTYQTSFENDSFMELQNYCTDLISNKPNKIFNSLKFSSIPEKLLVTIFQSDNLQMSEIQIWEHVLK
;
A
#
# COMPACT_ATOMS: atom_id res chain seq x y z
N MET A 1 -8.58 -0.78 -17.35
CA MET A 1 -9.68 -0.96 -16.36
C MET A 1 -9.51 0.13 -15.31
N ARG A 2 -10.57 0.68 -14.67
CA ARG A 2 -10.33 1.65 -13.59
C ARG A 2 -9.93 0.88 -12.32
N TYR A 3 -9.04 1.43 -11.52
CA TYR A 3 -8.57 0.80 -10.28
C TYR A 3 -9.71 0.30 -9.35
N PRO A 4 -10.80 1.05 -9.12
CA PRO A 4 -11.90 0.57 -8.29
C PRO A 4 -12.59 -0.68 -8.83
N ASP A 5 -12.54 -0.91 -10.14
CA ASP A 5 -13.19 -2.06 -10.76
C ASP A 5 -12.32 -3.32 -10.59
N ILE A 6 -11.00 -3.20 -10.71
CA ILE A 6 -10.08 -4.34 -10.57
C ILE A 6 -9.96 -4.83 -9.12
N ILE A 7 -10.03 -3.93 -8.13
CA ILE A 7 -10.13 -4.35 -6.72
C ILE A 7 -11.43 -5.13 -6.45
N LYS A 8 -12.56 -4.70 -7.01
CA LYS A 8 -13.81 -5.48 -6.89
C LYS A 8 -13.72 -6.85 -7.52
N ILE A 9 -12.99 -6.99 -8.64
CA ILE A 9 -12.73 -8.30 -9.24
C ILE A 9 -11.83 -9.13 -8.34
N LEU A 10 -10.75 -8.56 -7.81
CA LEU A 10 -9.85 -9.24 -6.87
C LEU A 10 -10.62 -9.80 -5.66
N ASP A 11 -11.47 -8.97 -5.04
CA ASP A 11 -12.32 -9.39 -3.92
C ASP A 11 -13.30 -10.49 -4.30
N SER A 12 -13.94 -10.37 -5.48
CA SER A 12 -14.91 -11.35 -5.96
C SER A 12 -14.23 -12.69 -6.27
N ALA A 13 -13.06 -12.65 -6.91
CA ALA A 13 -12.24 -13.82 -7.18
C ALA A 13 -11.82 -14.52 -5.89
N ASN A 14 -11.44 -13.75 -4.86
CA ASN A 14 -11.10 -14.30 -3.55
C ASN A 14 -12.31 -14.96 -2.86
N LYS A 15 -13.48 -14.30 -2.86
CA LYS A 15 -14.73 -14.85 -2.29
C LYS A 15 -15.18 -16.13 -2.99
N LEU A 16 -14.86 -16.29 -4.27
CA LEU A 16 -15.14 -17.48 -5.07
C LEU A 16 -14.01 -18.53 -5.03
N SER A 17 -12.97 -18.31 -4.20
CA SER A 17 -11.81 -19.20 -4.07
C SER A 17 -11.05 -19.44 -5.39
N LEU A 18 -11.05 -18.47 -6.30
CA LEU A 18 -10.35 -18.53 -7.59
C LEU A 18 -8.88 -18.11 -7.44
N GLN A 19 -8.08 -18.93 -6.75
CA GLN A 19 -6.74 -18.54 -6.30
C GLN A 19 -5.78 -18.17 -7.44
N GLU A 20 -5.80 -18.87 -8.56
CA GLU A 20 -4.98 -18.51 -9.73
C GLU A 20 -5.31 -17.11 -10.27
N LEU A 21 -6.59 -16.75 -10.29
CA LEU A 21 -7.04 -15.43 -10.71
C LEU A 21 -6.67 -14.36 -9.68
N VAL A 22 -6.79 -14.67 -8.39
CA VAL A 22 -6.35 -13.78 -7.29
C VAL A 22 -4.87 -13.46 -7.45
N THR A 23 -4.02 -14.47 -7.61
CA THR A 23 -2.58 -14.30 -7.82
C THR A 23 -2.29 -13.49 -9.09
N TYR A 24 -2.95 -13.82 -10.21
CA TYR A 24 -2.78 -13.10 -11.47
C TYR A 24 -3.12 -11.61 -11.34
N ILE A 25 -4.23 -11.27 -10.69
CA ILE A 25 -4.65 -9.87 -10.53
C ILE A 25 -3.67 -9.09 -9.65
N GLN A 26 -3.16 -9.70 -8.58
CA GLN A 26 -2.14 -9.05 -7.74
C GLN A 26 -0.87 -8.71 -8.53
N PHE A 27 -0.34 -9.65 -9.31
CA PHE A 27 0.81 -9.38 -10.17
C PHE A 27 0.51 -8.32 -11.22
N TYR A 28 -0.65 -8.39 -11.88
CA TYR A 28 -1.06 -7.40 -12.86
C TYR A 28 -1.07 -5.98 -12.27
N LEU A 29 -1.60 -5.83 -11.06
CA LEU A 29 -1.64 -4.56 -10.33
C LEU A 29 -0.24 -4.03 -10.01
N ILE A 30 0.66 -4.89 -9.56
CA ILE A 30 2.05 -4.54 -9.22
C ILE A 30 2.82 -4.09 -10.47
N GLU A 31 2.68 -4.82 -11.58
CA GLU A 31 3.43 -4.56 -12.82
C GLU A 31 2.92 -3.33 -13.58
N ASN A 32 1.60 -3.18 -13.71
CA ASN A 32 1.01 -2.23 -14.66
C ASN A 32 0.61 -0.90 -14.04
N GLU A 33 0.37 -0.84 -12.73
CA GLU A 33 -0.23 0.33 -12.09
C GLU A 33 0.74 1.06 -11.15
N THR A 34 2.06 0.95 -11.36
CA THR A 34 3.06 1.52 -10.46
C THR A 34 2.90 3.01 -10.17
N ASN A 35 2.41 3.80 -11.13
CA ASN A 35 2.17 5.24 -10.91
C ASN A 35 0.90 5.50 -10.10
N TRP A 36 -0.19 4.81 -10.41
CA TRP A 36 -1.43 4.93 -9.64
C TRP A 36 -1.22 4.43 -8.20
N PHE A 37 -0.54 3.28 -8.03
CA PHE A 37 -0.17 2.71 -6.73
C PHE A 37 0.65 3.69 -5.89
N LYS A 38 1.67 4.33 -6.46
CA LYS A 38 2.47 5.32 -5.73
C LYS A 38 1.65 6.52 -5.26
N GLN A 39 0.70 6.96 -6.08
CA GLN A 39 -0.19 8.08 -5.75
C GLN A 39 -1.29 7.71 -4.75
N ASN A 40 -1.64 6.42 -4.67
CA ASN A 40 -2.74 5.90 -3.86
C ASN A 40 -2.26 4.77 -2.93
N PHE A 41 -1.03 4.89 -2.43
CA PHE A 41 -0.38 3.84 -1.64
C PHE A 41 -1.22 3.47 -0.41
N ASN A 42 -1.85 4.47 0.21
CA ASN A 42 -2.73 4.27 1.34
C ASN A 42 -3.86 3.27 1.06
N LEU A 43 -4.60 3.48 -0.02
CA LEU A 43 -5.73 2.61 -0.42
C LEU A 43 -5.25 1.20 -0.75
N THR A 44 -4.09 1.12 -1.40
CA THR A 44 -3.46 -0.17 -1.68
C THR A 44 -3.11 -0.91 -0.40
N TYR A 45 -2.45 -0.25 0.54
CA TYR A 45 -2.04 -0.84 1.81
C TYR A 45 -3.28 -1.29 2.61
N GLN A 46 -4.31 -0.46 2.69
CA GLN A 46 -5.57 -0.87 3.33
C GLN A 46 -6.16 -2.11 2.67
N THR A 47 -6.32 -2.09 1.35
CA THR A 47 -6.89 -3.21 0.59
C THR A 47 -6.09 -4.49 0.78
N SER A 48 -4.75 -4.42 0.76
CA SER A 48 -3.90 -5.61 0.86
C SER A 48 -3.89 -6.20 2.28
N PHE A 49 -3.89 -5.37 3.32
CA PHE A 49 -3.85 -5.82 4.71
C PHE A 49 -5.23 -6.07 5.34
N GLU A 50 -6.33 -5.72 4.65
CA GLU A 50 -7.69 -6.13 5.04
C GLU A 50 -7.99 -7.61 4.74
N ASN A 51 -7.17 -8.25 3.91
CA ASN A 51 -7.37 -9.64 3.48
C ASN A 51 -6.04 -10.40 3.37
N ASP A 52 -5.87 -11.41 4.22
CA ASP A 52 -4.67 -12.25 4.29
C ASP A 52 -4.39 -13.06 3.01
N SER A 53 -5.35 -13.14 2.08
CA SER A 53 -5.18 -13.82 0.79
C SER A 53 -4.40 -12.98 -0.23
N PHE A 54 -4.15 -11.69 0.06
CA PHE A 54 -3.48 -10.76 -0.86
C PHE A 54 -1.98 -10.62 -0.58
N MET A 55 -1.29 -11.75 -0.42
CA MET A 55 0.10 -11.83 0.01
C MET A 55 1.08 -11.09 -0.92
N GLU A 56 0.88 -11.14 -2.24
CA GLU A 56 1.78 -10.45 -3.19
C GLU A 56 1.69 -8.93 -3.04
N LEU A 57 0.48 -8.40 -2.84
CA LEU A 57 0.29 -6.97 -2.57
C LEU A 57 0.84 -6.57 -1.20
N GLN A 58 0.69 -7.42 -0.18
CA GLN A 58 1.27 -7.18 1.14
C GLN A 58 2.81 -7.14 1.09
N ASN A 59 3.43 -8.09 0.39
CA ASN A 59 4.87 -8.14 0.17
C ASN A 59 5.36 -6.88 -0.57
N TYR A 60 4.68 -6.51 -1.65
CA TYR A 60 4.99 -5.30 -2.40
C TYR A 60 4.91 -4.03 -1.55
N CYS A 61 3.86 -3.88 -0.73
CA CYS A 61 3.72 -2.77 0.20
C CYS A 61 4.86 -2.75 1.24
N THR A 62 5.19 -3.90 1.81
CA THR A 62 6.26 -4.06 2.81
C THR A 62 7.62 -3.71 2.24
N ASP A 63 7.91 -4.15 1.00
CA ASP A 63 9.14 -3.84 0.28
C ASP A 63 9.25 -2.34 -0.02
N LEU A 64 8.15 -1.70 -0.40
CA LEU A 64 8.14 -0.25 -0.65
C LEU A 64 8.38 0.55 0.63
N ILE A 65 7.72 0.18 1.73
CA ILE A 65 7.92 0.83 3.04
C ILE A 65 9.36 0.63 3.49
N SER A 66 9.91 -0.58 3.36
CA SER A 66 11.27 -0.87 3.81
C SER A 66 12.33 -0.15 2.96
N ASN A 67 12.16 -0.10 1.64
CA ASN A 67 13.20 0.45 0.76
C ASN A 67 13.06 1.96 0.49
N LYS A 68 11.85 2.51 0.58
CA LYS A 68 11.55 3.91 0.20
C LYS A 68 10.57 4.59 1.18
N PRO A 69 10.76 4.48 2.52
CA PRO A 69 9.81 5.00 3.50
C PRO A 69 9.57 6.51 3.34
N ASN A 70 10.60 7.30 3.06
CA ASN A 70 10.48 8.75 2.83
C ASN A 70 9.53 9.10 1.67
N LYS A 71 9.57 8.32 0.57
CA LYS A 71 8.72 8.59 -0.60
C LYS A 71 7.26 8.28 -0.31
N ILE A 72 7.01 7.21 0.44
CA ILE A 72 5.68 6.84 0.90
C ILE A 72 5.16 7.91 1.86
N PHE A 73 5.92 8.23 2.91
CA PHE A 73 5.52 9.23 3.90
C PHE A 73 5.13 10.57 3.25
N ASN A 74 5.94 11.06 2.29
CA ASN A 74 5.68 12.32 1.60
C ASN A 74 4.51 12.26 0.59
N SER A 75 4.12 11.08 0.10
CA SER A 75 3.00 10.95 -0.86
C SER A 75 1.65 10.80 -0.17
N LEU A 76 1.65 10.47 1.11
CA LEU A 76 0.45 10.22 1.87
C LEU A 76 -0.22 11.52 2.33
N LYS A 77 -1.55 11.59 2.20
CA LYS A 77 -2.34 12.62 2.87
C LYS A 77 -2.54 12.20 4.32
N PHE A 78 -1.93 12.93 5.26
CA PHE A 78 -1.87 12.56 6.67
C PHE A 78 -3.24 12.21 7.27
N SER A 79 -4.28 12.99 6.93
CA SER A 79 -5.66 12.76 7.38
C SER A 79 -6.30 11.43 6.96
N SER A 80 -5.69 10.69 6.04
CA SER A 80 -6.22 9.43 5.51
C SER A 80 -5.43 8.19 5.92
N ILE A 81 -4.26 8.35 6.56
CA ILE A 81 -3.33 7.24 6.81
C ILE A 81 -3.80 6.41 8.01
N PRO A 82 -3.90 5.07 7.90
CA PRO A 82 -4.07 4.19 9.06
C PRO A 82 -2.93 4.35 10.06
N GLU A 83 -3.27 4.36 11.35
CA GLU A 83 -2.29 4.39 12.44
C GLU A 83 -1.24 3.27 12.31
N LYS A 84 -1.69 2.05 11.98
CA LYS A 84 -0.79 0.90 11.76
C LYS A 84 0.25 1.17 10.68
N LEU A 85 -0.15 1.80 9.56
CA LEU A 85 0.76 2.14 8.48
C LEU A 85 1.79 3.19 8.94
N LEU A 86 1.36 4.20 9.72
CA LEU A 86 2.29 5.19 10.30
C LEU A 86 3.32 4.52 11.21
N VAL A 87 2.86 3.64 12.11
CA VAL A 87 3.76 2.90 13.01
C VAL A 87 4.76 2.07 12.20
N THR A 88 4.33 1.36 11.15
CA THR A 88 5.24 0.60 10.29
C THR A 88 6.27 1.49 9.58
N ILE A 89 5.86 2.66 9.09
CA ILE A 89 6.78 3.60 8.43
C ILE A 89 7.80 4.14 9.43
N PHE A 90 7.37 4.54 10.63
CA PHE A 90 8.25 5.11 11.65
C PHE A 90 9.20 4.09 12.29
N GLN A 91 8.84 2.80 12.27
CA GLN A 91 9.72 1.71 12.69
C GLN A 91 10.74 1.31 11.62
N SER A 92 10.68 1.86 10.41
CA SER A 92 11.63 1.54 9.35
C SER A 92 12.99 2.17 9.62
N ASP A 93 14.03 1.33 9.76
CA ASP A 93 15.43 1.77 9.89
C ASP A 93 15.92 2.62 8.70
N ASN A 94 15.23 2.53 7.56
CA ASN A 94 15.57 3.25 6.33
C ASN A 94 14.85 4.62 6.22
N LEU A 95 14.04 5.00 7.21
CA LEU A 95 13.40 6.32 7.26
C LEU A 95 14.46 7.40 7.57
N GLN A 96 15.00 8.01 6.53
CA GLN A 96 15.98 9.09 6.64
C GLN A 96 15.27 10.43 6.83
N MET A 97 14.63 10.61 7.99
CA MET A 97 13.89 11.83 8.34
C MET A 97 14.08 12.15 9.83
N SER A 98 14.32 13.41 10.17
CA SER A 98 14.41 13.83 11.57
C SER A 98 13.02 13.91 12.22
N GLU A 99 12.96 13.79 13.54
CA GLU A 99 11.71 13.95 14.30
C GLU A 99 11.02 15.29 13.97
N ILE A 100 11.79 16.37 13.80
CA ILE A 100 11.26 17.69 13.44
C ILE A 100 10.55 17.65 12.08
N GLN A 101 11.14 17.00 11.08
CA GLN A 101 10.55 16.87 9.75
C GLN A 101 9.26 16.03 9.76
N ILE A 102 9.19 15.03 10.65
CA ILE A 102 7.97 14.24 10.88
C ILE A 102 6.88 15.15 11.48
N TRP A 103 7.19 15.89 12.55
CA TRP A 103 6.22 16.79 13.19
C TRP A 103 5.71 17.89 12.26
N GLU A 104 6.58 18.45 11.40
CA GLU A 104 6.17 19.41 10.37
C GLU A 104 5.18 18.85 9.35
N HIS A 105 5.27 17.55 9.02
CA HIS A 105 4.29 16.87 8.16
C HIS A 105 2.97 16.59 8.88
N VAL A 106 3.03 16.23 10.16
CA VAL A 106 1.85 15.91 10.99
C VAL A 106 0.99 17.15 11.23
N LEU A 107 1.62 18.32 11.40
CA LEU A 107 0.94 19.57 11.76
C LEU A 107 0.41 20.38 10.54
N LYS A 108 0.71 19.95 9.32
CA LYS A 108 0.18 20.53 8.08
C LYS A 108 -1.24 20.06 7.78
#